data_AF-A0A2P5C700-F1
#
_entry.id   AF-A0A2P5C700-F1
#
_cell.length_a   1.000
_cell.length_b   1.000
_cell.length_c   1.000
_cell.angle_alpha   90.00
_cell.angle_beta   90.00
_cell.angle_gamma   90.00
#
_symmetry.space_group_name_H-M   'P 1'
#
loop_
_entity.id
_entity.type
_entity.pdbx_description
1 polymer ?
#
loop_
_entity_poly.entity_id
_entity_poly.type
_entity_poly.pdbx_seq_one_letter_code
_entity_poly.pdbx_strand_id
1 'polypeptide(L)'
;LPQDQWPRHIRDAPAFSSGYQYVEGNWSCTNVRMSCTSNKLSKIASSYKIAIPLRLPMEFNRPHTPPRGLASFSEVVHKCGVHLPLHPYIKSIINYYGVVPFQLTPNTYRYMVGLYILYHKLSLETPSPEEFA
;
A
#
# COMPACT_ATOMS: atom_id res chain seq x y z
N LEU A 1 18.15 -12.10 -1.57
CA LEU A 1 18.59 -12.50 -2.92
C LEU A 1 19.72 -11.58 -3.36
N PRO A 2 20.83 -12.12 -3.89
CA PRO A 2 21.86 -11.35 -4.57
C PRO A 2 21.24 -10.44 -5.64
N GLN A 3 21.79 -9.24 -5.83
CA GLN A 3 21.23 -8.20 -6.70
C GLN A 3 21.05 -8.67 -8.16
N ASP A 4 21.85 -9.64 -8.59
CA ASP A 4 21.82 -10.20 -9.94
C ASP A 4 20.61 -11.09 -10.24
N GLN A 5 19.92 -11.57 -9.21
CA GLN A 5 18.75 -12.44 -9.33
C GLN A 5 17.43 -11.66 -9.33
N TRP A 6 17.47 -10.33 -9.32
CA TRP A 6 16.26 -9.53 -9.23
C TRP A 6 15.57 -9.39 -10.59
N PRO A 7 14.22 -9.31 -10.60
CA PRO A 7 13.46 -8.95 -11.79
C PRO A 7 14.00 -7.67 -12.44
N ARG A 8 14.11 -7.67 -13.78
CA ARG A 8 14.70 -6.59 -14.59
C ARG A 8 14.23 -5.18 -14.18
N HIS A 9 12.91 -5.02 -13.99
CA HIS A 9 12.29 -3.75 -13.62
C HIS A 9 12.72 -3.18 -12.25
N ILE A 10 13.23 -4.01 -11.33
CA ILE A 10 13.77 -3.57 -10.02
C ILE A 10 15.24 -3.17 -10.17
N ARG A 11 15.98 -3.89 -11.02
CA ARG A 11 17.40 -3.63 -11.31
C ARG A 11 17.62 -2.32 -12.05
N ASP A 12 16.70 -1.96 -12.94
CA ASP A 12 16.81 -0.81 -13.83
C ASP A 12 16.35 0.50 -13.16
N ALA A 13 15.69 0.43 -12.00
CA ALA A 13 15.18 1.60 -11.28
C ALA A 13 16.23 2.71 -10.99
N PRO A 14 17.50 2.39 -10.62
CA PRO A 14 18.54 3.41 -10.43
C PRO A 14 18.95 4.07 -11.75
N ALA A 15 18.99 3.33 -12.86
CA ALA A 15 19.32 3.88 -14.17
C ALA A 15 18.25 4.88 -14.63
N PHE A 16 16.97 4.58 -14.39
CA PHE A 16 15.85 5.50 -14.66
C PHE A 16 15.92 6.79 -13.83
N SER A 17 16.51 6.76 -12.64
CA SER A 17 16.66 7.94 -11.76
C SER A 17 17.86 8.83 -12.08
N SER A 18 18.83 8.36 -12.89
CA SER A 18 20.15 8.99 -13.03
C SER A 18 20.25 10.11 -14.08
N GLY A 19 19.22 10.31 -14.91
CA GLY A 19 19.27 11.21 -16.07
C GLY A 19 18.30 12.39 -16.08
N TYR A 20 17.42 12.51 -15.08
CA TYR A 20 16.41 13.57 -15.03
C TYR A 20 16.72 14.55 -13.91
N GLN A 21 16.77 15.86 -14.23
CA GLN A 21 16.85 16.90 -13.21
C GLN A 21 15.60 16.82 -12.33
N TYR A 22 15.81 16.69 -11.01
CA TYR A 22 14.74 16.77 -10.03
C TYR A 22 13.96 18.07 -10.21
N VAL A 23 12.65 17.97 -10.46
CA VAL A 23 11.74 19.11 -10.46
C VAL A 23 10.79 18.94 -9.28
N GLU A 24 10.88 19.86 -8.33
CA GLU A 24 9.96 19.93 -7.19
C GLU A 24 8.51 20.10 -7.70
N GLY A 25 7.62 19.14 -7.42
CA GLY A 25 6.28 19.12 -8.00
C GLY A 25 5.34 18.04 -7.45
N ASN A 26 4.04 18.18 -7.75
CA ASN A 26 2.97 17.26 -7.35
C ASN A 26 2.79 16.13 -8.38
N TRP A 27 3.62 15.10 -8.30
CA TRP A 27 3.66 13.99 -9.26
C TRP A 27 2.74 12.83 -8.84
N SER A 28 2.04 12.17 -9.79
CA SER A 28 1.27 10.94 -9.52
C SER A 28 1.85 9.70 -10.19
N CYS A 29 1.21 8.57 -9.87
CA CYS A 29 1.52 7.19 -10.22
C CYS A 29 1.78 6.85 -11.70
N THR A 30 1.41 7.72 -12.62
CA THR A 30 1.54 7.53 -14.08
C THR A 30 1.98 8.81 -14.80
N ASN A 31 2.73 9.70 -14.14
CA ASN A 31 3.06 11.04 -14.65
C ASN A 31 1.83 11.94 -14.87
N VAL A 32 0.67 11.55 -14.33
CA VAL A 32 -0.51 12.43 -14.21
C VAL A 32 -0.30 13.33 -13.00
N ARG A 33 -0.81 14.56 -12.99
CA ARG A 33 -0.71 15.43 -11.81
C ARG A 33 -1.57 14.85 -10.67
N MET A 34 -0.99 14.63 -9.48
CA MET A 34 -1.80 14.20 -8.34
C MET A 34 -2.66 15.36 -7.85
N SER A 35 -3.94 15.09 -7.55
CA SER A 35 -4.83 16.11 -6.95
C SER A 35 -4.65 16.24 -5.44
N CYS A 36 -3.87 15.34 -4.82
CA CYS A 36 -3.60 15.36 -3.39
C CYS A 36 -2.40 16.26 -3.10
N THR A 37 -2.60 17.26 -2.23
CA THR A 37 -1.57 18.20 -1.76
C THR A 37 -1.19 17.88 -0.32
N SER A 38 -0.07 18.42 0.17
CA SER A 38 0.34 18.24 1.58
C SER A 38 -0.77 18.66 2.55
N ASN A 39 -1.49 19.75 2.25
CA ASN A 39 -2.63 20.20 3.05
C ASN A 39 -3.78 19.18 3.04
N LYS A 40 -4.08 18.57 1.88
CA LYS A 40 -5.10 17.52 1.79
C LYS A 40 -4.66 16.26 2.56
N LEU A 41 -3.38 15.90 2.48
CA LEU A 41 -2.82 14.76 3.21
C LEU A 41 -2.90 14.97 4.73
N SER A 42 -2.54 16.15 5.23
CA SER A 42 -2.67 16.51 6.65
C SER A 42 -4.13 16.48 7.11
N LYS A 43 -5.07 16.97 6.29
CA LYS A 43 -6.51 16.87 6.58
C LYS A 43 -6.97 15.42 6.67
N ILE A 44 -6.52 14.55 5.77
CA ILE A 44 -6.83 13.11 5.79
C ILE A 44 -6.26 12.48 7.07
N ALA A 45 -4.99 12.74 7.39
CA ALA A 45 -4.34 12.21 8.59
C ALA A 45 -5.12 12.59 9.86
N SER A 46 -5.50 13.86 10.01
CA SER A 46 -6.27 14.34 11.15
C SER A 46 -7.70 13.80 11.17
N SER A 47 -8.40 13.81 10.03
CA SER A 47 -9.80 13.36 9.91
C SER A 47 -9.96 11.89 10.29
N TYR A 48 -8.97 11.07 9.96
CA TYR A 48 -9.02 9.64 10.20
C TYR A 48 -8.13 9.19 11.36
N LYS A 49 -7.57 10.13 12.13
CA LYS A 49 -6.70 9.87 13.29
C LYS A 49 -5.55 8.90 12.96
N ILE A 50 -4.98 9.06 11.77
CA ILE A 50 -3.89 8.19 11.30
C ILE A 50 -2.62 8.57 12.06
N ALA A 51 -2.17 7.66 12.94
CA ALA A 51 -0.99 7.90 13.79
C ALA A 51 0.35 7.61 13.09
N ILE A 52 0.33 6.99 11.91
CA ILE A 52 1.55 6.67 11.16
C ILE A 52 1.94 7.80 10.20
N PRO A 53 3.25 8.06 9.98
CA PRO A 53 3.69 9.09 9.04
C PRO A 53 3.19 8.82 7.62
N LEU A 54 2.52 9.81 7.02
CA LEU A 54 2.09 9.78 5.62
C LEU A 54 3.01 10.63 4.75
N ARG A 55 3.25 10.19 3.52
CA ARG A 55 4.08 10.90 2.54
C ARG A 55 3.37 10.95 1.19
N LEU A 56 3.55 12.04 0.46
CA LEU A 56 3.14 12.11 -0.94
C LEU A 56 4.09 11.25 -1.79
N PRO A 57 3.59 10.58 -2.84
CA PRO A 57 4.45 9.94 -3.83
C PRO A 57 5.40 10.97 -4.49
N MET A 58 6.63 10.54 -4.78
CA MET A 58 7.57 11.29 -5.62
C MET A 58 7.45 10.82 -7.08
N GLU A 59 8.10 11.50 -8.03
CA GLU A 59 8.01 11.26 -9.49
C GLU A 59 8.13 9.79 -9.90
N PHE A 60 9.00 9.03 -9.23
CA PHE A 60 9.24 7.62 -9.54
C PHE A 60 8.54 6.64 -8.59
N ASN A 61 7.79 7.13 -7.61
CA ASN A 61 7.09 6.30 -6.64
C ASN A 61 5.75 5.85 -7.22
N ARG A 62 5.70 4.60 -7.66
CA ARG A 62 4.46 4.00 -8.14
C ARG A 62 3.67 3.40 -6.97
N PRO A 63 2.34 3.60 -6.86
CA PRO A 63 1.54 3.03 -5.79
C PRO A 63 1.52 1.50 -5.76
N HIS A 64 1.73 0.84 -6.90
CA HIS A 64 1.84 -0.62 -6.98
C HIS A 64 3.27 -1.13 -6.69
N THR A 65 4.25 -0.23 -6.54
CA THR A 65 5.65 -0.55 -6.22
C THR A 65 6.23 0.56 -5.33
N PRO A 66 5.74 0.70 -4.08
CA PRO A 66 6.26 1.69 -3.16
C PRO A 66 7.73 1.40 -2.82
N PRO A 67 8.51 2.44 -2.45
CA PRO A 67 9.86 2.25 -1.94
C PRO A 67 9.89 1.32 -0.73
N ARG A 68 11.05 0.68 -0.48
CA ARG A 68 11.22 -0.24 0.65
C ARG A 68 10.86 0.41 1.97
N GLY A 69 10.12 -0.33 2.80
CA GLY A 69 9.65 0.14 4.11
C GLY A 69 8.43 1.05 4.05
N LEU A 70 7.90 1.35 2.86
CA LEU A 70 6.67 2.11 2.66
C LEU A 70 5.57 1.23 2.07
N ALA A 71 4.32 1.59 2.35
CA ALA A 71 3.15 1.02 1.73
C ALA A 71 2.30 2.13 1.11
N SER A 72 1.70 1.86 -0.04
CA SER A 72 0.75 2.78 -0.65
C SER A 72 -0.67 2.41 -0.29
N PHE A 73 -1.52 3.42 -0.13
CA PHE A 73 -2.90 3.26 0.29
C PHE A 73 -3.81 4.21 -0.49
N SER A 74 -5.06 3.80 -0.70
CA SER A 74 -6.06 4.60 -1.42
C SER A 74 -7.05 5.24 -0.44
N GLU A 75 -7.33 6.54 -0.62
CA GLU A 75 -8.37 7.26 0.14
C GLU A 75 -9.75 6.59 -0.02
N VAL A 76 -10.03 6.00 -1.20
CA VAL A 76 -11.30 5.31 -1.48
C VAL A 76 -11.44 4.07 -0.59
N VAL A 77 -10.38 3.28 -0.45
CA VAL A 77 -10.36 2.11 0.43
C VAL A 77 -10.56 2.54 1.88
N HIS A 78 -10.04 3.71 2.27
CA HIS A 78 -10.31 4.31 3.57
C HIS A 78 -11.80 4.64 3.77
N LYS A 79 -12.44 5.27 2.77
CA LYS A 79 -13.88 5.59 2.79
C LYS A 79 -14.75 4.35 2.86
N CYS A 80 -14.24 3.19 2.42
CA CYS A 80 -14.90 1.90 2.56
C CYS A 80 -14.72 1.26 3.95
N GLY A 81 -14.11 1.96 4.93
CA GLY A 81 -13.98 1.53 6.31
C GLY A 81 -12.66 0.82 6.65
N VAL A 82 -11.69 0.79 5.73
CA VAL A 82 -10.37 0.22 6.01
C VAL A 82 -9.46 1.31 6.61
N HIS A 83 -9.18 1.19 7.90
CA HIS A 83 -8.37 2.17 8.63
C HIS A 83 -6.90 1.75 8.77
N LEU A 84 -6.03 2.73 8.98
CA LEU A 84 -4.60 2.54 9.24
C LEU A 84 -4.31 2.81 10.74
N PRO A 85 -3.37 2.07 11.36
CA PRO A 85 -2.60 0.96 10.81
C PRO A 85 -3.46 -0.29 10.52
N LEU A 86 -3.05 -1.08 9.54
CA LEU A 86 -3.78 -2.30 9.16
C LEU A 86 -3.73 -3.34 10.27
N HIS A 87 -4.82 -4.11 10.39
CA HIS A 87 -4.88 -5.25 11.29
C HIS A 87 -3.77 -6.27 10.97
N PRO A 88 -3.11 -6.90 11.97
CA PRO A 88 -2.01 -7.84 11.75
C PRO A 88 -2.32 -8.96 10.76
N TYR A 89 -3.54 -9.51 10.82
CA TYR A 89 -3.99 -10.54 9.87
C TYR A 89 -4.01 -10.03 8.41
N ILE A 90 -4.57 -8.85 8.15
CA ILE A 90 -4.57 -8.25 6.80
C ILE A 90 -3.13 -8.00 6.33
N LYS A 91 -2.26 -7.51 7.23
CA LYS A 91 -0.84 -7.31 6.94
C LYS A 91 -0.13 -8.63 6.58
N SER A 92 -0.47 -9.73 7.25
CA SER A 92 0.11 -11.05 6.98
C SER A 92 -0.23 -11.54 5.57
N ILE A 93 -1.48 -11.36 5.13
CA ILE A 93 -1.93 -11.72 3.78
C ILE A 93 -1.22 -10.87 2.72
N ILE A 94 -1.19 -9.56 2.91
CA ILE A 94 -0.56 -8.63 1.96
C ILE A 94 0.92 -8.98 1.78
N ASN A 95 1.62 -9.28 2.87
CA ASN A 95 3.02 -9.70 2.83
C ASN A 95 3.20 -11.06 2.13
N TYR A 96 2.32 -12.02 2.39
CA TYR A 96 2.38 -13.36 1.79
C TYR A 96 2.24 -13.30 0.26
N TYR A 97 1.27 -12.54 -0.27
CA TYR A 97 1.06 -12.39 -1.71
C TYR A 97 2.02 -11.39 -2.37
N GLY A 98 2.86 -10.69 -1.60
CA GLY A 98 3.77 -9.66 -2.12
C GLY A 98 3.05 -8.48 -2.77
N VAL A 99 1.80 -8.23 -2.36
CA VAL A 99 0.98 -7.12 -2.86
C VAL A 99 1.10 -5.93 -1.93
N VAL A 100 0.56 -4.79 -2.36
CA VAL A 100 0.42 -3.60 -1.50
C VAL A 100 -1.05 -3.26 -1.27
N PRO A 101 -1.41 -2.61 -0.16
CA PRO A 101 -2.80 -2.31 0.17
C PRO A 101 -3.55 -1.58 -0.95
N PHE A 102 -2.86 -0.74 -1.72
CA PHE A 102 -3.41 -0.03 -2.88
C PHE A 102 -3.89 -0.94 -4.02
N GLN A 103 -3.29 -2.13 -4.19
CA GLN A 103 -3.68 -3.08 -5.25
C GLN A 103 -4.93 -3.89 -4.90
N LEU A 104 -5.34 -3.87 -3.63
CA LEU A 104 -6.51 -4.62 -3.18
C LEU A 104 -7.79 -3.86 -3.47
N THR A 105 -8.80 -4.58 -3.96
CA THR A 105 -10.16 -4.02 -4.10
C THR A 105 -10.84 -3.96 -2.72
N PRO A 106 -11.82 -3.06 -2.51
CA PRO A 106 -12.60 -3.04 -1.26
C PRO A 106 -13.23 -4.39 -0.91
N ASN A 107 -13.65 -5.17 -1.92
CA ASN A 107 -14.22 -6.50 -1.70
C ASN A 107 -13.18 -7.49 -1.16
N THR A 108 -11.91 -7.38 -1.58
CA THR A 108 -10.84 -8.24 -1.06
C THR A 108 -10.69 -8.06 0.45
N TYR A 109 -10.74 -6.82 0.96
CA TYR A 109 -10.72 -6.58 2.41
C TYR A 109 -11.94 -7.19 3.11
N ARG A 110 -13.12 -7.13 2.51
CA ARG A 110 -14.33 -7.75 3.07
C ARG A 110 -14.17 -9.27 3.18
N TYR A 111 -13.59 -9.92 2.18
CA TYR A 111 -13.33 -11.36 2.24
C TYR A 111 -12.31 -11.73 3.31
N MET A 112 -11.21 -10.96 3.42
CA MET A 112 -10.23 -11.17 4.50
C MET A 112 -10.90 -11.08 5.87
N VAL A 113 -11.61 -9.98 6.14
CA VAL A 113 -12.30 -9.76 7.41
C VAL A 113 -13.38 -10.81 7.65
N GLY A 114 -14.12 -11.21 6.61
CA GLY A 114 -15.14 -12.26 6.69
C GLY A 114 -14.56 -13.60 7.13
N LEU A 115 -13.44 -14.02 6.52
CA LEU A 115 -12.74 -15.25 6.90
C LEU A 115 -12.23 -15.19 8.34
N TYR A 116 -11.63 -14.07 8.74
CA TYR A 116 -11.17 -13.83 10.10
C TYR A 116 -12.31 -13.97 11.13
N ILE A 117 -13.44 -13.30 10.88
CA ILE A 117 -14.61 -13.39 11.77
C ILE A 117 -15.15 -14.81 11.82
N LEU A 118 -15.21 -15.52 10.70
CA LEU A 118 -15.71 -16.90 10.64
C LEU A 118 -14.87 -17.83 11.52
N TYR A 119 -13.54 -17.77 11.43
CA TYR A 119 -12.65 -18.58 12.25
C TYR A 119 -12.84 -18.30 13.73
N HIS A 120 -12.91 -17.02 14.12
CA HIS A 120 -13.17 -16.64 15.50
C HIS A 120 -14.55 -17.08 16.01
N LYS A 121 -15.58 -17.10 15.15
CA LYS A 121 -16.91 -17.62 15.50
C LYS A 121 -16.91 -19.12 15.71
N LEU A 122 -16.05 -19.85 15.02
CA LEU A 122 -15.86 -21.29 15.17
C LEU A 122 -14.86 -21.66 16.28
N SER A 123 -14.34 -20.68 17.03
CA SER A 123 -13.28 -20.88 18.02
C SER A 123 -12.00 -21.50 17.45
N LEU A 124 -11.75 -21.26 16.16
CA LEU A 124 -10.51 -21.62 15.49
C LEU A 124 -9.45 -20.54 15.72
N GLU A 125 -8.19 -20.90 15.46
CA GLU A 125 -7.08 -19.94 15.48
C GLU A 125 -7.22 -18.89 14.36
N THR A 126 -6.38 -17.87 14.34
CA THR A 126 -6.39 -16.91 13.22
C THR A 126 -6.02 -17.64 11.94
N PRO A 127 -6.82 -17.49 10.85
CA PRO A 127 -6.52 -18.14 9.58
C PRO A 127 -5.14 -17.74 9.08
N SER A 128 -4.44 -18.68 8.49
CA SER A 128 -3.18 -18.46 7.80
C SER A 128 -3.43 -17.73 6.47
N PRO A 129 -2.43 -17.01 5.93
CA PRO A 129 -2.54 -16.40 4.60
C PRO A 129 -2.82 -17.39 3.46
N GLU A 130 -2.42 -18.65 3.63
CA GLU A 130 -2.63 -19.75 2.69
C GLU A 130 -4.10 -20.17 2.62
N GLU A 131 -4.80 -20.16 3.75
CA GLU A 131 -6.24 -20.47 3.82
C GLU A 131 -7.14 -19.38 3.20
N PHE A 132 -6.57 -18.21 2.90
CA PHE A 132 -7.26 -17.15 2.16
C PHE A 132 -7.19 -17.34 0.63
N ALA A 133 -6.36 -18.27 0.13
CA ALA A 133 -6.11 -18.48 -1.30
C ALA A 133 -7.33 -18.95 -2.11
#